data_AF-A0A1C3NYR7-F1
#
_entry.id   AF-A0A1C3NYR7-F1
#
_cell.length_a   1.000
_cell.length_b   1.000
_cell.length_c   1.000
_cell.angle_alpha   90.00
_cell.angle_beta   90.00
_cell.angle_gamma   90.00
#
_symmetry.space_group_name_H-M   'P 1'
#
loop_
_entity.id
_entity.type
_entity.pdbx_description
1 polymer ?
#
loop_
_entity_poly.entity_id
_entity_poly.type
_entity_poly.pdbx_seq_one_letter_code
_entity_poly.pdbx_strand_id
1 'polypeptide(L)'
;MIVILTALPVEHHAVLERLTDATVHKNDVGTLFEVGSLASFPKCQVALGTTGPGALDAAALATRAQAEFSPAAMLFVGIAGGLRDWLAIGDVVVATKIHAYHGGRSEDDEFLARPRSWQLPHAVEQIARRLPRGEAWRALLPELGPGDGPSVHFEAVAAGDVLLNSKVSPTAQRLRRNYNDAVAIEMESSGFALAGHLSGGVATATIRAISDHADGTKGVTDSKGSQDIAARNAAAFAVLLAAAVDDGKNKDGKGDGTPAGTPPNTQPPLPVSIQNTNTAQSGARVDQQIGVNFEAFHAAWTVGAGERGEKK
;
A
#
# COMPACT_ATOMS: atom_id res chain seq x y z
N MET A 1 3.48 -13.87 -7.08
CA MET A 1 2.42 -13.22 -7.89
C MET A 1 1.99 -11.94 -7.22
N ILE A 2 1.78 -10.90 -8.03
CA ILE A 2 1.32 -9.57 -7.63
C ILE A 2 -0.04 -9.29 -8.29
N VAL A 3 -0.93 -8.61 -7.59
CA VAL A 3 -2.16 -8.07 -8.19
C VAL A 3 -1.95 -6.59 -8.48
N ILE A 4 -2.31 -6.15 -9.68
CA ILE A 4 -2.36 -4.72 -10.05
C ILE A 4 -3.80 -4.36 -10.37
N LEU A 5 -4.30 -3.29 -9.75
CA LEU A 5 -5.61 -2.73 -10.01
C LEU A 5 -5.49 -1.32 -10.58
N THR A 6 -6.29 -1.03 -11.59
CA THR A 6 -6.39 0.27 -12.25
C THR A 6 -7.85 0.73 -12.26
N ALA A 7 -8.12 2.03 -12.39
CA ALA A 7 -9.49 2.55 -12.42
C ALA A 7 -9.99 2.80 -13.84
N LEU A 8 -9.13 3.36 -14.70
CA LEU A 8 -9.49 3.88 -16.03
C LEU A 8 -8.90 3.03 -17.16
N PRO A 9 -9.52 3.03 -18.36
CA PRO A 9 -9.00 2.30 -19.52
C PRO A 9 -7.56 2.68 -19.91
N VAL A 10 -7.19 3.96 -19.83
CA VAL A 10 -5.83 4.44 -20.15
C VAL A 10 -4.78 3.90 -19.17
N GLU A 11 -5.15 3.79 -17.89
CA GLU A 11 -4.29 3.24 -16.84
C GLU A 11 -4.12 1.73 -17.04
N HIS A 12 -5.23 1.04 -17.34
CA HIS A 12 -5.24 -0.39 -17.62
C HIS A 12 -4.36 -0.73 -18.83
N HIS A 13 -4.55 -0.03 -19.94
CA HIS A 13 -3.74 -0.21 -21.14
C HIS A 13 -2.25 0.00 -20.87
N ALA A 14 -1.89 1.06 -20.11
CA ALA A 14 -0.49 1.34 -19.79
C ALA A 14 0.19 0.22 -18.99
N VAL A 15 -0.54 -0.51 -18.14
CA VAL A 15 -0.02 -1.70 -17.45
C VAL A 15 -0.02 -2.92 -18.36
N LEU A 16 -1.09 -3.15 -19.12
CA LEU A 16 -1.23 -4.29 -20.03
C LEU A 16 -0.10 -4.32 -21.08
N GLU A 17 0.31 -3.17 -21.61
CA GLU A 17 1.46 -3.04 -22.54
C GLU A 17 2.78 -3.56 -21.95
N ARG A 18 2.86 -3.72 -20.62
CA ARG A 18 4.03 -4.26 -19.91
C ARG A 18 3.93 -5.75 -19.62
N LEU A 19 2.84 -6.41 -19.99
CA LEU A 19 2.62 -7.83 -19.81
C LEU A 19 2.93 -8.61 -21.09
N THR A 20 3.47 -9.81 -20.94
CA THR A 20 3.57 -10.82 -21.99
C THR A 20 2.72 -12.02 -21.63
N ASP A 21 2.25 -12.72 -22.67
CA ASP A 21 1.43 -13.93 -22.52
C ASP A 21 0.16 -13.69 -21.67
N ALA A 22 -0.40 -12.48 -21.75
CA ALA A 22 -1.58 -12.11 -20.99
C ALA A 22 -2.80 -12.89 -21.48
N THR A 23 -3.50 -13.54 -20.56
CA THR A 23 -4.72 -14.30 -20.81
C THR A 23 -5.84 -13.84 -19.90
N VAL A 24 -7.07 -13.88 -20.40
CA VAL A 24 -8.25 -13.51 -19.60
C VAL A 24 -8.56 -14.62 -18.60
N HIS A 25 -8.48 -14.28 -17.32
CA HIS A 25 -8.96 -15.08 -16.20
C HIS A 25 -10.32 -14.56 -15.74
N LYS A 26 -11.33 -15.43 -15.75
CA LYS A 26 -12.67 -15.12 -15.26
C LYS A 26 -12.91 -15.87 -13.95
N ASN A 27 -13.21 -15.14 -12.88
CA ASN A 27 -13.60 -15.78 -11.62
C ASN A 27 -15.08 -16.23 -11.63
N ASP A 28 -15.47 -16.98 -10.61
CA ASP A 28 -16.80 -17.61 -10.51
C ASP A 28 -17.97 -16.61 -10.50
N VAL A 29 -17.72 -15.38 -10.04
CA VAL A 29 -18.73 -14.30 -9.99
C VAL A 29 -18.68 -13.37 -11.22
N GLY A 30 -17.88 -13.72 -12.23
CA GLY A 30 -17.82 -13.04 -13.52
C GLY A 30 -16.91 -11.83 -13.60
N THR A 31 -16.10 -11.56 -12.57
CA THR A 31 -15.03 -10.55 -12.63
C THR A 31 -13.91 -11.07 -13.54
N LEU A 32 -13.41 -10.19 -14.42
CA LEU A 32 -12.34 -10.50 -15.36
C LEU A 32 -11.02 -9.88 -14.89
N PHE A 33 -9.95 -10.65 -15.02
CA PHE A 33 -8.57 -10.23 -14.84
C PHE A 33 -7.77 -10.64 -16.07
N GLU A 34 -6.70 -9.91 -16.37
CA GLU A 34 -5.68 -10.34 -17.31
C GLU A 34 -4.49 -10.86 -16.52
N VAL A 35 -4.14 -12.12 -16.73
CA VAL A 35 -3.04 -12.78 -16.02
C VAL A 35 -1.91 -13.04 -17.01
N GLY A 36 -0.73 -12.53 -16.70
CA GLY A 36 0.46 -12.63 -17.55
C GLY A 36 1.75 -12.45 -16.75
N SER A 37 2.88 -12.38 -17.46
CA SER A 37 4.19 -12.11 -16.86
C SER A 37 4.68 -10.71 -17.22
N LEU A 38 5.45 -10.07 -16.35
CA LEU A 38 6.07 -8.79 -16.70
C LEU A 38 7.11 -8.97 -17.82
N ALA A 39 7.00 -8.20 -18.90
CA ALA A 39 7.89 -8.30 -20.06
C ALA A 39 9.37 -8.16 -19.69
N SER A 40 9.69 -7.18 -18.84
CA SER A 40 11.07 -6.94 -18.36
C SER A 40 11.48 -7.83 -17.19
N PHE A 41 10.52 -8.54 -16.56
CA PHE A 41 10.75 -9.39 -15.40
C PHE A 41 9.93 -10.69 -15.48
N PRO A 42 10.26 -11.62 -16.40
CA PRO A 42 9.38 -12.74 -16.76
C PRO A 42 9.04 -13.72 -15.62
N LYS A 43 9.76 -13.66 -14.50
CA LYS A 43 9.47 -14.48 -13.30
C LYS A 43 8.31 -13.93 -12.46
N CYS A 44 8.02 -12.63 -12.59
CA CYS A 44 6.97 -11.97 -11.82
C CYS A 44 5.64 -12.08 -12.57
N GLN A 45 4.75 -12.92 -12.07
CA GLN A 45 3.37 -13.00 -12.56
C GLN A 45 2.50 -11.88 -11.97
N VAL A 46 1.66 -11.31 -12.83
CA VAL A 46 0.71 -10.24 -12.50
C VAL A 46 -0.70 -10.65 -12.88
N ALA A 47 -1.64 -10.43 -11.97
CA ALA A 47 -3.07 -10.37 -12.28
C ALA A 47 -3.51 -8.91 -12.33
N LEU A 48 -3.89 -8.43 -13.50
CA LEU A 48 -4.33 -7.07 -13.76
C LEU A 48 -5.86 -7.01 -13.78
N GLY A 49 -6.45 -6.11 -13.00
CA GLY A 49 -7.90 -5.88 -12.97
C GLY A 49 -8.25 -4.40 -13.10
N THR A 50 -9.44 -4.11 -13.63
CA THR A 50 -9.97 -2.75 -13.70
C THR A 50 -11.15 -2.59 -12.76
N THR A 51 -11.11 -1.56 -11.90
CA THR A 51 -12.14 -1.33 -10.88
C THR A 51 -13.23 -0.37 -11.30
N GLY A 52 -12.94 0.53 -12.24
CA GLY A 52 -13.72 1.75 -12.40
C GLY A 52 -13.36 2.80 -11.33
N PRO A 53 -13.82 4.05 -11.52
CA PRO A 53 -13.52 5.14 -10.60
C PRO A 53 -14.32 5.02 -9.29
N GLY A 54 -13.69 5.41 -8.18
CA GLY A 54 -14.34 5.49 -6.87
C GLY A 54 -13.92 4.40 -5.87
N ALA A 55 -13.99 4.75 -4.59
CA ALA A 55 -13.44 3.97 -3.50
C ALA A 55 -14.24 2.68 -3.23
N LEU A 56 -15.56 2.69 -3.41
CA LEU A 56 -16.40 1.52 -3.11
C LEU A 56 -16.10 0.35 -4.05
N ASP A 57 -16.05 0.62 -5.36
CA ASP A 57 -15.73 -0.40 -6.37
C ASP A 57 -14.29 -0.89 -6.23
N ALA A 58 -13.35 0.04 -5.96
CA ALA A 58 -11.97 -0.30 -5.66
C ALA A 58 -11.85 -1.24 -4.45
N ALA A 59 -12.59 -0.98 -3.36
CA ALA A 59 -12.60 -1.85 -2.18
C ALA A 59 -13.17 -3.24 -2.48
N ALA A 60 -14.30 -3.30 -3.18
CA ALA A 60 -14.99 -4.55 -3.50
C ALA A 60 -14.12 -5.44 -4.40
N LEU A 61 -13.54 -4.87 -5.45
CA LEU A 61 -12.72 -5.62 -6.40
C LEU A 61 -11.34 -5.97 -5.85
N ALA A 62 -10.74 -5.13 -5.01
CA ALA A 62 -9.51 -5.48 -4.30
C ALA A 62 -9.71 -6.66 -3.34
N THR A 63 -10.84 -6.68 -2.62
CA THR A 63 -11.18 -7.82 -1.76
C THR A 63 -11.35 -9.11 -2.57
N ARG A 64 -12.02 -9.02 -3.72
CA ARG A 64 -12.17 -10.17 -4.64
C ARG A 64 -10.84 -10.64 -5.21
N ALA A 65 -9.99 -9.72 -5.66
CA ALA A 65 -8.68 -10.05 -6.20
C ALA A 65 -7.77 -10.68 -5.13
N GLN A 66 -7.84 -10.20 -3.89
CA GLN A 66 -7.13 -10.81 -2.77
C GLN A 66 -7.62 -12.24 -2.53
N ALA A 67 -8.93 -12.48 -2.50
CA ALA A 67 -9.49 -13.81 -2.26
C ALA A 67 -9.18 -14.79 -3.41
N GLU A 68 -9.23 -14.31 -4.66
CA GLU A 68 -8.97 -15.09 -5.86
C GLU A 68 -7.50 -15.52 -5.98
N PHE A 69 -6.57 -14.58 -5.78
CA PHE A 69 -5.16 -14.79 -6.12
C PHE A 69 -4.24 -14.97 -4.92
N SER A 70 -4.69 -14.66 -3.70
CA SER A 70 -3.84 -14.64 -2.49
C SER A 70 -2.47 -13.98 -2.74
N PRO A 71 -2.43 -12.75 -3.27
CA PRO A 71 -1.21 -12.17 -3.82
C PRO A 71 -0.19 -11.82 -2.74
N ALA A 72 1.09 -11.77 -3.14
CA ALA A 72 2.18 -11.34 -2.24
C ALA A 72 2.07 -9.85 -1.87
N ALA A 73 1.58 -9.03 -2.79
CA ALA A 73 1.19 -7.65 -2.59
C ALA A 73 0.15 -7.25 -3.65
N MET A 74 -0.59 -6.18 -3.36
CA MET A 74 -1.48 -5.54 -4.32
C MET A 74 -1.00 -4.11 -4.59
N LEU A 75 -1.06 -3.69 -5.84
CA LEU A 75 -0.72 -2.33 -6.25
C LEU A 75 -1.97 -1.68 -6.86
N PHE A 76 -2.26 -0.44 -6.47
CA PHE A 76 -3.24 0.39 -7.18
C PHE A 76 -2.50 1.42 -8.01
N VAL A 77 -2.71 1.39 -9.32
CA VAL A 77 -1.92 2.13 -10.30
C VAL A 77 -2.83 3.02 -11.11
N GLY A 78 -2.45 4.29 -11.27
CA GLY A 78 -3.22 5.17 -12.12
C GLY A 78 -2.74 6.62 -12.12
N ILE A 79 -3.62 7.53 -12.50
CA ILE A 79 -3.35 8.96 -12.55
C ILE A 79 -3.95 9.68 -11.34
N ALA A 80 -3.48 10.90 -11.07
CA ALA A 80 -3.98 11.75 -10.01
C ALA A 80 -3.88 13.24 -10.38
N GLY A 81 -4.68 14.07 -9.70
CA GLY A 81 -4.52 15.53 -9.74
C GLY A 81 -3.46 16.00 -8.74
N GLY A 82 -2.56 16.88 -9.16
CA GLY A 82 -1.55 17.49 -8.31
C GLY A 82 -2.13 18.60 -7.45
N LEU A 83 -1.86 18.58 -6.15
CA LEU A 83 -2.30 19.59 -5.17
C LEU A 83 -1.20 20.62 -4.86
N ARG A 84 -0.02 20.51 -5.49
CA ARG A 84 1.15 21.35 -5.26
C ARG A 84 1.70 21.87 -6.57
N ASP A 85 2.06 23.15 -6.61
CA ASP A 85 2.53 23.81 -7.84
C ASP A 85 3.92 23.35 -8.29
N TRP A 86 4.68 22.67 -7.42
CA TRP A 86 5.99 22.09 -7.75
C TRP A 86 5.92 20.72 -8.43
N LEU A 87 4.75 20.07 -8.44
CA LEU A 87 4.56 18.79 -9.14
C LEU A 87 4.45 19.03 -10.64
N ALA A 88 5.23 18.31 -11.45
CA ALA A 88 5.11 18.35 -12.90
C ALA A 88 4.13 17.29 -13.42
N ILE A 89 3.53 17.53 -14.58
CA ILE A 89 2.76 16.49 -15.29
C ILE A 89 3.69 15.31 -15.59
N GLY A 90 3.22 14.10 -15.27
CA GLY A 90 3.96 12.86 -15.44
C GLY A 90 4.85 12.49 -14.24
N ASP A 91 5.07 13.37 -13.27
CA ASP A 91 5.73 12.99 -12.01
C ASP A 91 4.98 11.86 -11.33
N VAL A 92 5.73 10.91 -10.78
CA VAL A 92 5.18 9.76 -10.05
C VAL A 92 5.11 10.09 -8.57
N VAL A 93 3.99 9.79 -7.94
CA VAL A 93 3.76 9.86 -6.50
C VAL A 93 3.49 8.44 -5.98
N VAL A 94 4.42 7.92 -5.19
CA VAL A 94 4.22 6.71 -4.40
C VAL A 94 3.61 7.14 -3.07
N ALA A 95 2.37 6.73 -2.81
CA ALA A 95 1.65 7.18 -1.62
C ALA A 95 2.29 6.56 -0.37
N THR A 96 2.99 7.36 0.44
CA THR A 96 3.50 6.93 1.76
C THR A 96 2.37 6.86 2.77
N LYS A 97 1.30 7.62 2.51
CA LYS A 97 0.11 7.71 3.33
C LYS A 97 -1.09 8.04 2.45
N ILE A 98 -2.19 7.34 2.64
CA ILE A 98 -3.46 7.59 1.96
C ILE A 98 -4.43 8.16 2.99
N HIS A 99 -5.00 9.34 2.72
CA HIS A 99 -6.00 9.98 3.57
C HIS A 99 -7.41 9.83 2.96
N ALA A 100 -8.32 9.15 3.64
CA ALA A 100 -9.76 9.20 3.30
C ALA A 100 -10.35 10.53 3.77
N TYR A 101 -10.40 11.52 2.88
CA TYR A 101 -10.71 12.91 3.26
C TYR A 101 -12.20 13.20 3.44
N HIS A 102 -13.09 12.26 3.10
CA HIS A 102 -14.54 12.41 3.27
C HIS A 102 -15.01 12.18 4.72
N GLY A 103 -14.22 11.56 5.58
CA GLY A 103 -14.62 11.24 6.96
C GLY A 103 -14.66 12.49 7.86
N GLY A 104 -15.79 12.72 8.52
CA GLY A 104 -15.93 13.82 9.48
C GLY A 104 -17.37 14.03 9.96
N ARG A 105 -17.57 15.08 10.75
CA ARG A 105 -18.88 15.58 11.16
C ARG A 105 -19.18 16.86 10.39
N SER A 106 -20.39 16.98 9.85
CA SER A 106 -20.89 18.21 9.23
C SER A 106 -21.74 18.96 10.26
N GLU A 107 -21.39 20.22 10.50
CA GLU A 107 -22.14 21.18 11.32
C GLU A 107 -22.61 22.33 10.41
N ASP A 108 -23.37 23.30 10.95
CA ASP A 108 -24.02 24.34 10.14
C ASP A 108 -23.01 25.28 9.44
N ASP A 109 -21.88 25.56 10.11
CA ASP A 109 -20.85 26.49 9.66
C ASP A 109 -19.49 25.84 9.38
N GLU A 110 -19.30 24.57 9.75
CA GLU A 110 -18.04 23.88 9.53
C GLU A 110 -18.13 22.36 9.29
N PHE A 111 -17.04 21.82 8.74
CA PHE A 111 -16.83 20.38 8.66
C PHE A 111 -15.63 19.99 9.52
N LEU A 112 -15.90 19.22 10.56
CA LEU A 112 -14.92 18.70 11.50
C LEU A 112 -14.35 17.38 10.97
N ALA A 113 -13.18 17.46 10.33
CA ALA A 113 -12.50 16.32 9.75
C ALA A 113 -12.17 15.25 10.81
N ARG A 114 -12.44 13.98 10.47
CA ARG A 114 -12.06 12.81 11.25
C ARG A 114 -11.26 11.88 10.35
N PRO A 115 -9.97 12.16 10.16
CA PRO A 115 -9.16 11.47 9.15
C PRO A 115 -9.05 9.99 9.49
N ARG A 116 -9.26 9.15 8.47
CA ARG A 116 -8.76 7.78 8.45
C ARG A 116 -7.63 7.73 7.44
N SER A 117 -6.52 7.13 7.84
CA SER A 117 -5.34 7.05 6.99
C SER A 117 -4.69 5.69 7.07
N TRP A 118 -4.10 5.28 5.95
CA TRP A 118 -3.33 4.03 5.83
C TRP A 118 -1.92 4.37 5.37
N GLN A 119 -0.93 3.76 6.02
CA GLN A 119 0.47 3.94 5.69
C GLN A 119 0.92 2.86 4.71
N LEU A 120 1.85 3.21 3.83
CA LEU A 120 2.58 2.24 3.02
C LEU A 120 3.33 1.27 3.95
N PRO A 121 3.20 -0.06 3.80
CA PRO A 121 3.95 -1.00 4.62
C PRO A 121 5.46 -0.76 4.51
N HIS A 122 6.14 -0.70 5.66
CA HIS A 122 7.55 -0.31 5.75
C HIS A 122 8.47 -1.06 4.78
N ALA A 123 8.31 -2.39 4.67
CA ALA A 123 9.13 -3.20 3.77
C ALA A 123 8.96 -2.80 2.29
N VAL A 124 7.73 -2.55 1.86
CA VAL A 124 7.43 -2.10 0.48
C VAL A 124 7.97 -0.69 0.26
N GLU A 125 7.84 0.20 1.24
CA GLU A 125 8.42 1.55 1.18
C GLU A 125 9.95 1.53 1.03
N GLN A 126 10.65 0.70 1.80
CA GLN A 126 12.10 0.57 1.72
C GLN A 126 12.57 0.10 0.35
N ILE A 127 11.85 -0.84 -0.26
CA ILE A 127 12.10 -1.30 -1.62
C ILE A 127 11.86 -0.14 -2.60
N ALA A 128 10.67 0.47 -2.55
CA ALA A 128 10.24 1.51 -3.49
C ALA A 128 11.21 2.70 -3.51
N ARG A 129 11.70 3.17 -2.35
CA ARG A 129 12.63 4.31 -2.24
C ARG A 129 13.99 4.09 -2.90
N ARG A 130 14.40 2.84 -3.15
CA ARG A 130 15.67 2.53 -3.84
C ARG A 130 15.54 2.56 -5.36
N LEU A 131 14.35 2.29 -5.88
CA LEU A 131 14.12 2.08 -7.31
C LEU A 131 14.49 3.29 -8.20
N PRO A 132 14.18 4.55 -7.84
CA PRO A 132 14.48 5.70 -8.69
C PRO A 132 15.98 5.91 -8.97
N ARG A 133 16.85 5.32 -8.14
CA ARG A 133 18.32 5.43 -8.27
C ARG A 133 18.90 4.45 -9.29
N GLY A 134 18.14 3.44 -9.68
CA GLY A 134 18.61 2.37 -10.56
C GLY A 134 18.39 2.68 -12.03
N GLU A 135 19.25 2.14 -12.89
CA GLU A 135 19.12 2.26 -14.35
C GLU A 135 17.83 1.60 -14.88
N ALA A 136 17.33 0.57 -14.18
CA ALA A 136 16.08 -0.11 -14.52
C ALA A 136 14.87 0.84 -14.53
N TRP A 137 14.84 1.86 -13.66
CA TRP A 137 13.78 2.88 -13.70
C TRP A 137 13.82 3.65 -15.03
N ARG A 138 15.01 4.14 -15.40
CA ARG A 138 15.21 4.90 -16.64
C ARG A 138 14.92 4.06 -17.88
N ALA A 139 15.28 2.79 -17.88
CA ALA A 139 15.05 1.86 -18.99
C ALA A 139 13.56 1.53 -19.22
N LEU A 140 12.71 1.69 -18.20
CA LEU A 140 11.28 1.41 -18.28
C LEU A 140 10.43 2.63 -18.66
N LEU A 141 11.04 3.81 -18.70
CA LEU A 141 10.39 5.02 -19.18
C LEU A 141 10.35 5.00 -20.72
N PRO A 142 9.26 5.50 -21.34
CA PRO A 142 9.26 5.73 -22.78
C PRO A 142 10.42 6.69 -23.15
N GLU A 143 10.90 6.65 -24.40
CA GLU A 143 11.99 7.52 -24.87
C GLU A 143 11.76 8.95 -24.40
N LEU A 144 12.58 9.37 -23.45
CA LEU A 144 12.48 10.69 -22.86
C LEU A 144 12.87 11.68 -23.95
N GLY A 145 11.97 12.63 -24.25
CA GLY A 145 12.37 13.86 -24.94
C GLY A 145 13.50 14.56 -24.17
N PRO A 146 14.11 15.63 -24.71
CA PRO A 146 15.20 16.33 -24.04
C PRO A 146 14.76 16.81 -22.63
N GLY A 147 15.20 16.09 -21.59
CA GLY A 147 14.83 16.31 -20.18
C GLY A 147 15.25 15.15 -19.26
N ASP A 148 15.21 15.38 -17.94
CA ASP A 148 15.68 14.43 -16.91
C ASP A 148 14.72 13.27 -16.59
N GLY A 149 13.57 13.20 -17.27
CA GLY A 149 12.49 12.26 -16.97
C GLY A 149 11.63 12.68 -15.77
N PRO A 150 10.53 11.94 -15.49
CA PRO A 150 9.64 12.24 -14.37
C PRO A 150 10.34 12.00 -13.02
N SER A 151 10.09 12.90 -12.07
CA SER A 151 10.53 12.71 -10.68
C SER A 151 9.63 11.69 -9.96
N VAL A 152 10.18 11.04 -8.94
CA VAL A 152 9.43 10.12 -8.06
C VAL A 152 9.38 10.70 -6.66
N HIS A 153 8.17 11.00 -6.21
CA HIS A 153 7.87 11.60 -4.91
C HIS A 153 7.25 10.56 -3.97
N PHE A 154 7.61 10.61 -2.70
CA PHE A 154 7.14 9.68 -1.68
C PHE A 154 6.35 10.45 -0.61
N GLU A 155 5.09 10.71 -0.89
CA GLU A 155 4.29 11.72 -0.20
C GLU A 155 2.87 11.25 0.07
N ALA A 156 2.10 12.00 0.86
CA ALA A 156 0.72 11.65 1.13
C ALA A 156 -0.21 11.93 -0.07
N VAL A 157 -1.25 11.11 -0.20
CA VAL A 157 -2.30 11.23 -1.23
C VAL A 157 -3.66 11.33 -0.55
N ALA A 158 -4.49 12.27 -0.98
CA ALA A 158 -5.88 12.37 -0.57
C ALA A 158 -6.77 11.54 -1.50
N ALA A 159 -7.61 10.69 -0.91
CA ALA A 159 -8.42 9.73 -1.63
C ALA A 159 -9.91 9.87 -1.28
N GLY A 160 -10.77 10.04 -2.29
CA GLY A 160 -12.22 10.13 -2.11
C GLY A 160 -12.97 10.40 -3.42
N ASP A 161 -14.26 10.08 -3.44
CA ASP A 161 -15.14 10.09 -4.62
C ASP A 161 -15.49 11.49 -5.20
N VAL A 162 -14.59 12.48 -5.10
CA VAL A 162 -14.77 13.79 -5.75
C VAL A 162 -13.61 14.04 -6.72
N LEU A 163 -13.95 14.24 -8.00
CA LEU A 163 -13.02 14.79 -8.97
C LEU A 163 -12.79 16.28 -8.68
N LEU A 164 -11.70 16.61 -8.00
CA LEU A 164 -11.36 18.00 -7.69
C LEU A 164 -10.89 18.73 -8.95
N ASN A 165 -11.62 19.79 -9.32
CA ASN A 165 -11.26 20.66 -10.44
C ASN A 165 -11.41 22.13 -10.05
N SER A 166 -10.86 22.51 -8.89
CA SER A 166 -10.90 23.88 -8.39
C SER A 166 -9.86 24.07 -7.28
N LYS A 167 -9.12 25.18 -7.34
CA LYS A 167 -8.24 25.61 -6.24
C LYS A 167 -9.00 26.25 -5.08
N VAL A 168 -10.28 26.58 -5.18
CA VAL A 168 -10.97 27.41 -4.15
C VAL A 168 -12.27 26.81 -3.62
N SER A 169 -12.69 25.66 -4.14
CA SER A 169 -13.89 24.97 -3.67
C SER A 169 -13.80 24.61 -2.17
N PRO A 170 -14.94 24.39 -1.48
CA PRO A 170 -14.93 23.92 -0.09
C PRO A 170 -14.07 22.65 0.11
N THR A 171 -14.07 21.73 -0.87
CA THR A 171 -13.21 20.55 -0.87
C THR A 171 -11.73 20.92 -0.96
N ALA A 172 -11.34 21.82 -1.86
CA ALA A 172 -9.96 22.29 -1.98
C ALA A 172 -9.45 22.95 -0.70
N GLN A 173 -10.28 23.81 -0.10
CA GLN A 173 -9.97 24.47 1.17
C GLN A 173 -9.82 23.46 2.31
N ARG A 174 -10.73 22.46 2.38
CA ARG A 174 -10.67 21.39 3.37
C ARG A 174 -9.39 20.55 3.25
N LEU A 175 -9.02 20.17 2.04
CA LEU A 175 -7.77 19.45 1.77
C LEU A 175 -6.56 20.27 2.22
N ARG A 176 -6.50 21.55 1.86
CA ARG A 176 -5.41 22.43 2.30
C ARG A 176 -5.35 22.66 3.80
N ARG A 177 -6.49 22.72 4.48
CA ARG A 177 -6.56 22.97 5.93
C ARG A 177 -6.23 21.71 6.75
N ASN A 178 -6.83 20.58 6.39
CA ASN A 178 -6.87 19.38 7.24
C ASN A 178 -5.94 18.25 6.77
N TYR A 179 -5.52 18.29 5.50
CA TYR A 179 -4.71 17.26 4.84
C TYR A 179 -3.52 17.92 4.10
N ASN A 180 -2.87 18.88 4.77
CA ASN A 180 -1.88 19.76 4.16
C ASN A 180 -0.54 19.07 3.79
N ASP A 181 -0.38 17.80 4.14
CA ASP A 181 0.71 16.94 3.70
C ASP A 181 0.37 16.20 2.38
N ALA A 182 -0.90 16.15 1.98
CA ALA A 182 -1.30 15.52 0.72
C ALA A 182 -0.84 16.34 -0.48
N VAL A 183 -0.07 15.71 -1.37
CA VAL A 183 0.46 16.35 -2.59
C VAL A 183 -0.34 16.02 -3.83
N ALA A 184 -1.14 14.95 -3.80
CA ALA A 184 -2.00 14.56 -4.90
C ALA A 184 -3.39 14.13 -4.41
N ILE A 185 -4.37 14.15 -5.32
CA ILE A 185 -5.75 13.70 -5.08
C ILE A 185 -6.21 12.71 -6.15
N GLU A 186 -6.89 11.65 -5.71
CA GLU A 186 -7.49 10.60 -6.55
C GLU A 186 -8.75 10.04 -5.86
N MET A 187 -9.39 9.04 -6.48
CA MET A 187 -10.74 8.61 -6.09
C MET A 187 -10.83 7.18 -5.54
N GLU A 188 -9.78 6.35 -5.59
CA GLU A 188 -9.90 4.91 -5.33
C GLU A 188 -9.16 4.42 -4.08
N SER A 189 -8.02 5.03 -3.75
CA SER A 189 -7.03 4.41 -2.86
C SER A 189 -7.48 4.26 -1.42
N SER A 190 -8.46 5.04 -0.96
CA SER A 190 -9.03 4.87 0.38
C SER A 190 -9.76 3.54 0.53
N GLY A 191 -10.52 3.14 -0.49
CA GLY A 191 -11.21 1.87 -0.53
C GLY A 191 -10.26 0.70 -0.76
N PHE A 192 -9.31 0.86 -1.68
CA PHE A 192 -8.25 -0.13 -1.93
C PHE A 192 -7.42 -0.42 -0.67
N ALA A 193 -6.95 0.61 0.03
CA ALA A 193 -6.18 0.46 1.26
C ALA A 193 -7.01 -0.16 2.39
N LEU A 194 -8.31 0.20 2.50
CA LEU A 194 -9.22 -0.44 3.44
C LEU A 194 -9.36 -1.94 3.14
N ALA A 195 -9.52 -2.33 1.88
CA ALA A 195 -9.62 -3.73 1.49
C ALA A 195 -8.37 -4.53 1.90
N GLY A 196 -7.17 -4.03 1.58
CA GLY A 196 -5.93 -4.68 2.01
C GLY A 196 -5.79 -4.78 3.52
N HIS A 197 -6.16 -3.72 4.25
CA HIS A 197 -6.15 -3.71 5.71
C HIS A 197 -7.09 -4.76 6.32
N LEU A 198 -8.28 -4.94 5.76
CA LEU A 198 -9.26 -5.92 6.25
C LEU A 198 -8.98 -7.36 5.78
N SER A 199 -8.35 -7.53 4.62
CA SER A 199 -8.01 -8.83 4.04
C SER A 199 -6.72 -9.42 4.61
N GLY A 200 -6.64 -9.54 5.93
CA GLY A 200 -5.49 -10.17 6.61
C GLY A 200 -4.19 -9.35 6.56
N GLY A 201 -4.26 -8.07 6.20
CA GLY A 201 -3.10 -7.18 6.15
C GLY A 201 -2.17 -7.43 4.97
N VAL A 202 -2.70 -7.90 3.83
CA VAL A 202 -1.92 -8.00 2.58
C VAL A 202 -1.26 -6.65 2.26
N ALA A 203 -0.01 -6.69 1.82
CA ALA A 203 0.73 -5.46 1.54
C ALA A 203 0.11 -4.72 0.35
N THR A 204 -0.29 -3.46 0.56
CA THR A 204 -0.84 -2.59 -0.47
C THR A 204 0.05 -1.39 -0.74
N ALA A 205 0.21 -1.00 -2.01
CA ALA A 205 0.84 0.26 -2.38
C ALA A 205 0.04 0.99 -3.46
N THR A 206 -0.03 2.31 -3.37
CA THR A 206 -0.64 3.17 -4.38
C THR A 206 0.45 3.91 -5.14
N ILE A 207 0.44 3.79 -6.46
CA ILE A 207 1.34 4.48 -7.39
C ILE A 207 0.49 5.34 -8.29
N ARG A 208 0.63 6.66 -8.17
CA ARG A 208 -0.04 7.62 -9.04
C ARG A 208 0.97 8.38 -9.87
N ALA A 209 0.55 8.89 -11.02
CA ALA A 209 1.29 9.93 -11.72
C ALA A 209 0.39 11.13 -12.01
N ILE A 210 0.98 12.33 -12.03
CA ILE A 210 0.20 13.58 -12.12
C ILE A 210 -0.29 13.80 -13.55
N SER A 211 -1.61 13.81 -13.76
CA SER A 211 -2.23 14.09 -15.06
C SER A 211 -2.69 15.54 -15.23
N ASP A 212 -3.01 16.22 -14.13
CA ASP A 212 -3.48 17.60 -14.09
C ASP A 212 -3.20 18.24 -12.72
N HIS A 213 -3.51 19.52 -12.54
CA HIS A 213 -3.26 20.27 -11.29
C HIS A 213 -4.53 20.52 -10.44
N ALA A 214 -5.62 19.79 -10.71
CA ALA A 214 -6.88 19.86 -9.95
C ALA A 214 -7.42 21.30 -9.75
N ASP A 215 -7.18 22.21 -10.70
CA ASP A 215 -7.28 23.65 -10.49
C ASP A 215 -8.40 24.34 -11.28
N GLY A 216 -9.12 23.60 -12.11
CA GLY A 216 -10.15 24.13 -13.00
C GLY A 216 -9.78 24.04 -14.47
N THR A 217 -8.53 23.74 -14.82
CA THR A 217 -8.10 23.69 -16.23
C THR A 217 -8.16 22.31 -16.88
N LYS A 218 -8.69 21.29 -16.18
CA LYS A 218 -8.64 19.87 -16.60
C LYS A 218 -9.06 19.63 -18.06
N GLY A 219 -10.11 20.30 -18.54
CA GLY A 219 -10.57 20.16 -19.93
C GLY A 219 -9.56 20.61 -20.99
N VAL A 220 -8.64 21.52 -20.67
CA VAL A 220 -7.56 22.00 -21.57
C VAL A 220 -6.31 21.11 -21.46
N THR A 221 -6.09 20.46 -20.32
CA THR A 221 -4.93 19.58 -20.09
C THR A 221 -5.13 18.17 -20.64
N ASP A 222 -6.36 17.64 -20.61
CA ASP A 222 -6.69 16.30 -21.13
C ASP A 222 -6.54 16.21 -22.66
N SER A 223 -6.78 17.31 -23.39
CA SER A 223 -6.62 17.39 -24.85
C SER A 223 -5.15 17.36 -25.33
N LYS A 224 -4.19 17.27 -24.41
CA LYS A 224 -2.74 17.25 -24.70
C LYS A 224 -2.05 15.91 -24.43
N GLY A 225 -2.79 14.83 -24.14
CA GLY A 225 -2.20 13.50 -23.88
C GLY A 225 -1.49 13.36 -22.52
N SER A 226 -1.77 14.27 -21.58
CA SER A 226 -1.21 14.26 -20.23
C SER A 226 -1.58 13.00 -19.44
N GLN A 227 -2.80 12.47 -19.62
CA GLN A 227 -3.24 11.23 -19.00
C GLN A 227 -2.43 10.02 -19.49
N ASP A 228 -2.15 9.93 -20.80
CA ASP A 228 -1.34 8.85 -21.36
C ASP A 228 0.09 8.87 -20.82
N ILE A 229 0.70 10.06 -20.74
CA ILE A 229 2.05 10.23 -20.18
C ILE A 229 2.06 9.80 -18.71
N ALA A 230 1.12 10.29 -17.92
CA ALA A 230 1.01 9.94 -16.50
C ALA A 230 0.77 8.43 -16.32
N ALA A 231 -0.19 7.85 -17.03
CA ALA A 231 -0.51 6.43 -16.96
C ALA A 231 0.71 5.55 -17.28
N ARG A 232 1.47 5.87 -18.33
CA ARG A 232 2.71 5.15 -18.70
C ARG A 232 3.78 5.27 -17.63
N ASN A 233 3.97 6.44 -17.04
CA ASN A 233 4.97 6.64 -15.97
C ASN A 233 4.58 5.89 -14.68
N ALA A 234 3.31 5.94 -14.30
CA ALA A 234 2.80 5.18 -13.16
C ALA A 234 2.96 3.67 -13.38
N ALA A 235 2.57 3.17 -14.55
CA ALA A 235 2.73 1.76 -14.92
C ALA A 235 4.20 1.33 -14.91
N ALA A 236 5.11 2.15 -15.46
CA ALA A 236 6.54 1.87 -15.45
C ALA A 236 7.10 1.67 -14.03
N PHE A 237 6.70 2.54 -13.10
CA PHE A 237 7.17 2.44 -11.71
C PHE A 237 6.53 1.24 -11.00
N ALA A 238 5.25 1.01 -11.26
CA ALA A 238 4.50 -0.09 -10.65
C ALA A 238 5.06 -1.47 -11.03
N VAL A 239 5.38 -1.72 -12.30
CA VAL A 239 5.95 -3.01 -12.72
C VAL A 239 7.35 -3.23 -12.15
N LEU A 240 8.14 -2.17 -12.01
CA LEU A 240 9.44 -2.23 -11.34
C LEU A 240 9.30 -2.58 -9.86
N LEU A 241 8.33 -1.95 -9.17
CA LEU A 241 8.04 -2.24 -7.77
C LEU A 241 7.49 -3.66 -7.59
N ALA A 242 6.57 -4.10 -8.45
CA ALA A 242 6.01 -5.44 -8.44
C ALA A 242 7.11 -6.51 -8.53
N ALA A 243 8.02 -6.37 -9.49
CA ALA A 243 9.15 -7.28 -9.65
C ALA A 243 10.07 -7.31 -8.43
N ALA A 244 10.36 -6.15 -7.85
CA ALA A 244 11.24 -6.05 -6.68
C ALA A 244 10.61 -6.66 -5.41
N VAL A 245 9.29 -6.48 -5.22
CA VAL A 245 8.55 -7.08 -4.10
C VAL A 245 8.44 -8.60 -4.24
N ASP A 246 8.16 -9.09 -5.46
CA ASP A 246 8.09 -10.54 -5.74
C ASP A 246 9.45 -11.23 -5.54
N ASP A 247 10.56 -10.60 -5.95
CA ASP A 247 11.92 -11.12 -5.72
C ASP A 247 12.29 -11.16 -4.23
N GLY A 248 11.92 -10.14 -3.45
CA GLY A 248 12.16 -10.10 -2.00
C GLY A 248 11.54 -11.29 -1.27
N LYS A 249 10.30 -11.65 -1.63
CA LYS A 249 9.61 -12.84 -1.07
C LYS A 249 10.31 -14.16 -1.44
N ASN A 250 10.79 -14.29 -2.66
CA ASN A 250 11.52 -15.49 -3.09
C ASN A 250 12.85 -15.67 -2.34
N LYS A 251 13.45 -14.58 -1.84
CA LYS A 251 14.67 -14.63 -1.02
C LYS A 251 14.37 -14.93 0.45
N ASP A 252 13.32 -14.36 1.02
CA ASP A 252 12.88 -14.68 2.39
C ASP A 252 12.37 -16.12 2.51
N GLY A 253 11.86 -16.71 1.42
CA GLY A 253 11.48 -18.12 1.33
C GLY A 253 12.62 -19.09 1.02
N LYS A 254 13.82 -18.61 0.70
CA LYS A 254 15.04 -19.40 0.42
C LYS A 254 15.97 -19.50 1.64
N GLY A 255 15.39 -19.76 2.82
CA GLY A 255 16.11 -20.52 3.84
C GLY A 255 16.31 -21.94 3.29
N ASP A 256 17.56 -22.33 3.06
CA ASP A 256 17.97 -23.62 2.49
C ASP A 256 17.38 -24.80 3.29
N GLY A 257 16.22 -25.28 2.82
CA GLY A 257 15.58 -26.52 3.24
C GLY A 257 16.07 -27.69 2.38
N THR A 258 17.37 -27.88 2.26
CA THR A 258 17.90 -29.19 1.90
C THR A 258 17.71 -30.13 3.11
N PRO A 259 17.03 -31.28 2.99
CA PRO A 259 16.94 -32.23 4.08
C PRO A 259 18.32 -32.88 4.24
N ALA A 260 19.13 -32.31 5.14
CA ALA A 260 20.30 -33.01 5.66
C ALA A 260 19.79 -34.32 6.29
N GLY A 261 20.42 -35.43 5.86
CA GLY A 261 20.03 -36.77 6.25
C GLY A 261 19.84 -36.94 7.75
N THR A 262 18.93 -37.85 8.10
CA THR A 262 18.56 -38.26 9.45
C THR A 262 19.75 -38.24 10.41
N PRO A 263 19.82 -37.28 11.35
CA PRO A 263 20.72 -37.38 12.48
C PRO A 263 20.20 -38.48 13.41
N PRO A 264 21.08 -39.20 14.14
CA PRO A 264 20.63 -40.19 15.11
C PRO A 264 19.71 -39.53 16.14
N ASN A 265 18.64 -40.23 16.47
CA ASN A 265 17.71 -39.87 17.54
C ASN A 265 18.47 -39.73 18.87
N THR A 266 18.80 -38.51 19.23
CA THR A 266 19.09 -38.12 20.61
C THR A 266 18.28 -36.88 20.91
N GLN A 267 17.05 -37.06 21.40
CA GLN A 267 16.31 -36.02 22.10
C GLN A 267 17.20 -35.44 23.21
N PRO A 268 17.52 -34.13 23.19
CA PRO A 268 17.90 -33.44 24.42
C PRO A 268 16.65 -33.33 25.31
N PRO A 269 16.74 -33.57 26.62
CA PRO A 269 15.59 -33.47 27.50
C PRO A 269 15.13 -32.00 27.60
N LEU A 270 13.81 -31.78 27.54
CA LEU A 270 13.20 -30.50 27.93
C LEU A 270 13.64 -30.17 29.36
N PRO A 271 14.06 -28.92 29.65
CA PRO A 271 13.13 -28.02 30.31
C PRO A 271 13.36 -26.54 29.95
N VAL A 272 12.34 -25.86 29.43
CA VAL A 272 12.26 -24.39 29.55
C VAL A 272 11.18 -24.06 30.57
N SER A 273 11.59 -24.10 31.84
CA SER A 273 10.88 -23.37 32.88
C SER A 273 11.10 -21.88 32.64
N ILE A 274 10.10 -21.19 32.09
CA ILE A 274 10.10 -19.73 32.00
C ILE A 274 9.56 -19.21 33.33
N GLN A 275 10.43 -18.64 34.17
CA GLN A 275 10.02 -17.92 35.37
C GLN A 275 9.93 -16.43 35.07
N ASN A 276 8.72 -15.89 35.12
CA ASN A 276 8.47 -14.46 34.97
C ASN A 276 8.05 -13.88 36.33
N THR A 277 8.82 -12.93 36.87
CA THR A 277 8.54 -12.30 38.17
C THR A 277 8.18 -10.84 37.93
N ASN A 278 6.95 -10.47 38.27
CA ASN A 278 6.48 -9.09 38.16
C ASN A 278 6.42 -8.46 39.56
N THR A 279 7.19 -7.40 39.80
CA THR A 279 7.30 -6.76 41.13
C THR A 279 6.66 -5.38 41.10
N ALA A 280 5.61 -5.17 41.89
CA ALA A 280 4.96 -3.88 42.08
C ALA A 280 5.47 -3.22 43.38
N GLN A 281 5.80 -1.92 43.33
CA GLN A 281 6.26 -1.15 44.49
C GLN A 281 5.48 0.17 44.62
N SER A 282 5.59 0.84 45.77
CA SER A 282 5.12 2.21 46.00
C SER A 282 3.61 2.45 45.77
N GLY A 283 2.77 1.58 46.33
CA GLY A 283 1.30 1.75 46.29
C GLY A 283 0.65 1.40 44.96
N ALA A 284 1.39 0.80 44.04
CA ALA A 284 0.86 0.28 42.78
C ALA A 284 -0.22 -0.79 43.03
N ARG A 285 -1.34 -0.68 42.33
CA ARG A 285 -2.37 -1.71 42.25
C ARG A 285 -2.25 -2.42 40.90
N VAL A 286 -2.05 -3.73 40.93
CA VAL A 286 -2.05 -4.58 39.73
C VAL A 286 -3.42 -5.25 39.67
N ASP A 287 -4.19 -4.99 38.61
CA ASP A 287 -5.56 -5.48 38.46
C ASP A 287 -5.63 -6.74 37.57
N GLN A 288 -4.97 -6.72 36.40
CA GLN A 288 -4.84 -7.89 35.53
C GLN A 288 -3.46 -8.00 34.88
N GLN A 289 -3.02 -9.23 34.66
CA GLN A 289 -1.88 -9.57 33.83
C GLN A 289 -2.35 -10.55 32.75
N ILE A 290 -2.15 -10.22 31.47
CA ILE A 290 -2.59 -11.02 30.33
C ILE A 290 -1.37 -11.49 29.54
N GLY A 291 -1.30 -12.78 29.24
CA GLY A 291 -0.27 -13.39 28.39
C GLY A 291 -0.88 -14.50 27.51
N VAL A 292 -0.30 -14.72 26.34
CA VAL A 292 -0.69 -15.80 25.42
C VAL A 292 0.47 -16.79 25.33
N ASN A 293 0.19 -18.08 25.51
CA ASN A 293 1.18 -19.15 25.39
C ASN A 293 0.69 -20.19 24.37
N PHE A 294 1.63 -20.74 23.61
CA PHE A 294 1.35 -21.64 22.49
C PHE A 294 1.55 -23.13 22.84
N GLU A 295 1.87 -23.47 24.10
CA GLU A 295 2.09 -24.86 24.57
C GLU A 295 1.58 -25.14 26.01
N ALA A 296 1.69 -26.39 26.49
CA ALA A 296 1.21 -26.86 27.80
C ALA A 296 2.08 -26.34 28.98
N PHE A 297 1.44 -25.73 29.99
CA PHE A 297 2.11 -25.07 31.11
C PHE A 297 1.48 -25.40 32.48
N HIS A 298 2.31 -25.42 33.54
CA HIS A 298 1.89 -25.43 34.94
C HIS A 298 2.29 -24.11 35.62
N ALA A 299 1.29 -23.36 36.11
CA ALA A 299 1.49 -22.09 36.83
C ALA A 299 1.58 -22.30 38.35
N ALA A 300 2.55 -21.66 39.00
CA ALA A 300 2.57 -21.48 40.45
C ALA A 300 2.71 -19.97 40.76
N TRP A 301 1.79 -19.44 41.57
CA TRP A 301 1.77 -18.03 41.96
C TRP A 301 2.16 -17.90 43.43
N THR A 302 3.11 -17.01 43.73
CA THR A 302 3.44 -16.63 45.12
C THR A 302 3.33 -15.12 45.25
N VAL A 303 2.47 -14.66 46.16
CA VAL A 303 2.30 -13.23 46.47
C VAL A 303 3.11 -12.95 47.74
N GLY A 304 4.20 -12.19 47.62
CA GLY A 304 4.99 -11.72 48.75
C GLY A 304 4.60 -10.31 49.16
N ALA A 305 4.05 -10.13 50.35
CA ALA A 305 3.92 -8.81 50.98
C ALA A 305 5.25 -8.46 51.66
N GLY A 306 5.96 -7.46 51.14
CA GLY A 306 7.18 -6.96 51.79
C GLY A 306 6.84 -6.21 53.08
N GLU A 307 7.18 -6.79 54.23
CA GLU A 307 7.11 -6.09 55.52
C GLU A 307 8.12 -4.93 55.53
N ARG A 308 7.62 -3.73 55.81
CA ARG A 308 8.46 -2.55 56.06
C ARG A 308 9.14 -2.73 57.41
N GLY A 309 10.45 -2.99 57.40
CA GLY A 309 11.28 -2.92 58.59
C GLY A 309 11.26 -1.52 59.20
N GLU A 310 10.80 -1.43 60.44
CA GLU A 310 11.00 -0.28 61.32
C GLU A 310 12.51 0.00 61.47
N LYS A 311 12.91 1.24 61.19
CA LYS A 311 14.18 1.78 61.69
C LYS A 311 13.88 2.51 63.00
N LYS A 312 14.63 2.12 64.04
CA LYS A 312 14.72 2.75 65.37
C LYS A 312 14.82 4.27 65.31
#